data_AF-A0A661KH84-F1
#
_entry.id   AF-A0A661KH84-F1
#
_cell.length_a   1.000
_cell.length_b   1.000
_cell.length_c   1.000
_cell.angle_alpha   90.00
_cell.angle_beta   90.00
_cell.angle_gamma   90.00
#
_symmetry.space_group_name_H-M   'P 1'
#
loop_
_entity.id
_entity.type
_entity.pdbx_description
1 polymer ?
#
loop_
_entity_poly.entity_id
_entity_poly.type
_entity_poly.pdbx_seq_one_letter_code
_entity_poly.pdbx_strand_id
1 'polypeptide(L)'
;VTVSSIGDATTLEGGTLLLTPLAGPDKKIYAVAQGPVSVGGFSVSGGTGSKERKNYPTVGRIPEGATVESEIPITYARKDVLDIFLNSPDFTTATRAVDAINNMLHGKFARAIDAATIRLSIPDSYKDNVVPLLSNLESLDINPDTVAKVVIDERTGTVVIGENVQISKVAVSYGSFNIQISEQPLVSQPAPFGEGETAIVPSTQINTREGNKPLRIVEKGVKISDVVKGLNAIGARPRDLIIILQAIKAAGALQAQLELI
;
A
#
# COMPACT_ATOMS: atom_id res chain seq x y z
N VAL A 1 -2.50 -5.77 25.36
CA VAL A 1 -2.41 -4.85 26.52
C VAL A 1 -0.96 -4.80 26.99
N THR A 2 -0.37 -3.61 27.07
CA THR A 2 0.98 -3.40 27.64
C THR A 2 0.84 -3.00 29.10
N VAL A 3 1.64 -3.61 29.97
CA VAL A 3 1.67 -3.31 31.40
C VAL A 3 3.04 -2.79 31.78
N SER A 4 3.08 -1.90 32.75
CA SER A 4 4.33 -1.36 33.30
C SER A 4 4.23 -1.35 34.82
N SER A 5 5.36 -1.54 35.48
CA SER A 5 5.43 -1.39 36.93
C SER A 5 5.08 0.05 37.33
N ILE A 6 4.21 0.20 38.32
CA ILE A 6 3.96 1.47 39.01
C ILE A 6 4.62 1.37 40.39
N GLY A 7 5.88 1.78 40.47
CA GLY A 7 6.70 1.65 41.68
C GLY A 7 8.13 1.22 41.38
N ASP A 8 8.78 0.64 42.39
CA ASP A 8 10.21 0.29 42.41
C ASP A 8 10.50 -1.18 42.03
N ALA A 9 9.58 -1.86 41.35
CA ALA A 9 9.80 -3.24 40.93
C ALA A 9 11.02 -3.37 40.00
N THR A 10 11.90 -4.32 40.31
CA THR A 10 13.11 -4.61 39.51
C THR A 10 12.79 -5.39 38.23
N THR A 11 11.74 -6.23 38.24
CA THR A 11 11.28 -7.04 37.10
C THR A 11 9.80 -7.40 37.24
N LEU A 12 9.11 -7.58 36.11
CA LEU A 12 7.75 -8.13 36.00
C LEU A 12 7.76 -9.62 35.60
N GLU A 13 8.93 -10.24 35.48
CA GLU A 13 9.09 -11.65 35.13
C GLU A 13 8.37 -12.57 36.14
N GLY A 14 7.56 -13.49 35.63
CA GLY A 14 6.73 -14.38 36.46
C GLY A 14 5.56 -13.70 37.17
N GLY A 15 5.36 -12.39 36.95
CA GLY A 15 4.27 -11.63 37.55
C GLY A 15 2.91 -11.92 36.90
N THR A 16 1.84 -11.61 37.63
CA THR A 16 0.46 -11.68 37.14
C THR A 16 -0.18 -10.30 37.30
N LEU A 17 -0.81 -9.80 36.24
CA LEU A 17 -1.63 -8.60 36.31
C LEU A 17 -2.93 -8.96 37.04
N LEU A 18 -3.15 -8.30 38.17
CA LEU A 18 -4.43 -8.35 38.87
C LEU A 18 -5.50 -7.67 38.03
N LEU A 19 -6.76 -8.11 38.18
CA LEU A 19 -7.89 -7.58 37.44
C LEU A 19 -7.88 -6.05 37.43
N THR A 20 -7.62 -5.49 36.24
CA THR A 20 -7.43 -4.06 36.04
C THR A 20 -8.46 -3.55 35.04
N PRO A 21 -9.38 -2.66 35.45
CA PRO A 21 -10.35 -2.07 34.55
C PRO A 21 -9.68 -1.06 33.61
N LEU A 22 -10.00 -1.14 32.32
CA LEU A 22 -9.59 -0.22 31.28
C LEU A 22 -10.71 0.77 31.01
N ALA A 23 -10.54 1.99 31.51
CA ALA A 23 -11.51 3.07 31.39
C ALA A 23 -11.20 3.99 30.19
N GLY A 24 -12.26 4.44 29.51
CA GLY A 24 -12.16 5.49 28.51
C GLY A 24 -11.98 6.89 29.13
N PRO A 25 -11.73 7.93 28.30
CA PRO A 25 -11.67 9.32 28.75
C PRO A 25 -12.94 9.82 29.45
N ASP A 26 -14.08 9.15 29.21
CA ASP A 26 -15.38 9.40 29.81
C ASP A 26 -15.57 8.72 31.18
N LYS A 27 -14.52 8.06 31.70
CA LYS A 27 -14.50 7.31 32.97
C LYS A 27 -15.37 6.05 32.99
N LYS A 28 -15.87 5.57 31.83
CA LYS A 28 -16.56 4.28 31.75
C LYS A 28 -15.57 3.15 31.52
N ILE A 29 -15.81 2.01 32.16
CA ILE A 29 -15.00 0.80 31.99
C ILE A 29 -15.49 0.07 30.74
N TYR A 30 -14.61 -0.13 29.77
CA TYR A 30 -14.94 -0.81 28.51
C TYR A 30 -14.40 -2.23 28.47
N ALA A 31 -13.25 -2.46 29.09
CA ALA A 31 -12.59 -3.75 29.10
C ALA A 31 -11.91 -4.01 30.45
N VAL A 32 -11.61 -5.27 30.74
CA VAL A 32 -10.82 -5.70 31.91
C VAL A 32 -9.63 -6.52 31.44
N ALA A 33 -8.45 -6.22 31.96
CA ALA A 33 -7.25 -7.00 31.71
C ALA A 33 -6.85 -7.76 32.96
N GLN A 34 -6.55 -9.05 32.82
CA GLN A 34 -6.01 -9.89 33.89
C GLN A 34 -5.16 -11.01 33.27
N GLY A 35 -4.22 -11.55 34.04
CA GLY A 35 -3.49 -12.76 33.66
C GLY A 35 -1.96 -12.64 33.75
N PRO A 36 -1.24 -13.71 33.37
CA PRO A 36 0.22 -13.74 33.48
C PRO A 36 0.87 -12.68 32.57
N VAL A 37 1.88 -12.00 33.11
CA VAL A 37 2.65 -10.99 32.41
C VAL A 37 3.80 -11.66 31.68
N SER A 38 3.82 -11.53 30.36
CA SER A 38 4.97 -11.93 29.56
C SER A 38 5.93 -10.75 29.40
N VAL A 39 7.15 -10.88 29.93
CA VAL A 39 8.23 -9.91 29.73
C VAL A 39 9.10 -10.37 28.56
N GLY A 40 9.48 -9.44 27.68
CA GLY A 40 10.29 -9.76 26.51
C GLY A 40 11.78 -9.87 26.77
N GLY A 41 12.25 -9.82 28.04
CA GLY A 41 13.65 -9.63 28.39
C GLY A 41 14.16 -10.51 29.53
N PHE A 42 15.40 -10.98 29.42
CA PHE A 42 16.14 -11.64 30.48
C PHE A 42 17.27 -10.73 30.99
N SER A 43 17.41 -10.61 32.31
CA SER A 43 18.54 -9.91 32.95
C SER A 43 19.55 -10.94 33.44
N VAL A 44 20.61 -11.19 32.67
CA VAL A 44 21.76 -11.98 33.14
C VAL A 44 22.81 -11.03 33.71
N SER A 45 23.04 -11.09 35.02
CA SER A 45 24.15 -10.37 35.65
C SER A 45 25.39 -11.27 35.67
N GLY A 46 26.38 -10.96 34.82
CA GLY A 46 27.69 -11.60 34.87
C GLY A 46 28.54 -11.07 36.03
N GLY A 47 29.33 -11.94 36.66
CA GLY A 47 30.17 -11.64 37.84
C GLY A 47 31.30 -10.61 37.65
N THR A 48 31.38 -9.93 36.51
CA THR A 48 32.41 -8.93 36.18
C THR A 48 31.85 -7.51 36.01
N GLY A 49 30.64 -7.23 36.50
CA GLY A 49 30.10 -5.86 36.61
C GLY A 49 29.63 -5.22 35.30
N SER A 50 29.67 -5.96 34.18
CA SER A 50 29.11 -5.51 32.90
C SER A 50 27.61 -5.81 32.86
N LYS A 51 26.77 -4.77 33.02
CA LYS A 51 25.31 -4.87 32.90
C LYS A 51 24.90 -4.56 31.45
N GLU A 52 24.91 -5.54 30.57
CA GLU A 52 24.21 -5.40 29.29
C GLU A 52 22.70 -5.59 29.52
N ARG A 53 21.96 -4.48 29.58
CA ARG A 53 20.49 -4.52 29.63
C ARG A 53 19.94 -4.62 28.21
N LYS A 54 19.70 -5.84 27.73
CA LYS A 54 18.89 -6.08 26.53
C LYS A 54 17.45 -6.33 26.98
N ASN A 55 16.62 -5.30 26.87
CA ASN A 55 15.17 -5.22 27.19
C ASN A 55 14.82 -4.64 28.57
N TYR A 56 13.63 -4.04 28.64
CA TYR A 56 13.05 -3.39 29.84
C TYR A 56 12.32 -4.44 30.70
N PRO A 57 12.91 -4.91 31.82
CA PRO A 57 12.30 -5.95 32.65
C PRO A 57 11.06 -5.48 33.41
N THR A 58 10.84 -4.16 33.48
CA THR A 58 9.71 -3.51 34.16
C THR A 58 8.50 -3.29 33.26
N VAL A 59 8.56 -3.78 32.02
CA VAL A 59 7.48 -3.68 31.03
C VAL A 59 7.15 -5.08 30.52
N GLY A 60 5.87 -5.40 30.49
CA GLY A 60 5.39 -6.69 29.98
C GLY A 60 4.14 -6.52 29.13
N ARG A 61 3.70 -7.62 28.52
CA ARG A 61 2.47 -7.69 27.73
C ARG A 61 1.59 -8.81 28.26
N ILE A 62 0.28 -8.59 28.26
CA ILE A 62 -0.71 -9.66 28.46
C ILE A 62 -0.98 -10.28 27.08
N PRO A 63 -0.63 -11.57 26.86
CA PRO A 63 -0.79 -12.23 25.57
C PRO A 63 -2.24 -12.20 25.07
N GLU A 64 -3.20 -12.55 25.93
CA GLU A 64 -4.64 -12.59 25.63
C GLU A 64 -5.32 -11.21 25.61
N GLY A 65 -4.55 -10.12 25.83
CA GLY A 65 -5.10 -8.77 25.79
C GLY A 65 -6.03 -8.45 26.97
N ALA A 66 -7.20 -7.88 26.67
CA ALA A 66 -8.23 -7.54 27.64
C ALA A 66 -9.57 -8.10 27.15
N THR A 67 -10.40 -8.52 28.09
CA THR A 67 -11.78 -8.93 27.84
C THR A 67 -12.66 -7.68 27.80
N VAL A 68 -13.43 -7.50 26.72
CA VAL A 68 -14.39 -6.39 26.60
C VAL A 68 -15.65 -6.74 27.43
N GLU A 69 -15.95 -5.95 28.46
CA GLU A 69 -17.09 -6.16 29.37
C GLU A 69 -18.31 -5.32 28.96
N SER A 70 -18.06 -4.14 28.40
CA SER A 70 -19.11 -3.29 27.87
C SER A 70 -18.90 -3.16 26.37
N GLU A 71 -19.62 -3.99 25.62
CA GLU A 71 -19.77 -3.79 24.20
C GLU A 71 -20.43 -2.41 24.00
N ILE A 72 -19.76 -1.54 23.26
CA ILE A 72 -20.43 -0.34 22.74
C ILE A 72 -21.52 -0.91 21.83
N PRO A 73 -22.83 -0.68 22.09
CA PRO A 73 -23.88 -1.29 21.30
C PRO A 73 -23.80 -0.73 19.87
N ILE A 74 -23.02 -1.41 19.02
CA ILE A 74 -23.05 -1.19 17.59
C ILE A 74 -24.27 -1.97 17.13
N THR A 75 -25.43 -1.32 17.22
CA THR A 75 -26.63 -1.86 16.61
C THR A 75 -26.44 -1.77 15.10
N TYR A 76 -25.98 -2.88 14.50
CA TYR A 76 -25.99 -3.05 13.04
C TYR A 76 -27.42 -3.22 12.51
N ALA A 77 -28.35 -3.66 13.38
CA ALA A 77 -29.76 -3.76 13.06
C ALA A 77 -30.37 -2.36 12.88
N ARG A 78 -31.00 -2.11 11.73
CA ARG A 78 -31.68 -0.85 11.36
C ARG A 78 -30.78 0.36 11.05
N LYS A 79 -29.57 0.15 10.52
CA LYS A 79 -28.89 1.24 9.80
C LYS A 79 -29.34 1.21 8.34
N ASP A 80 -29.92 2.30 7.86
CA ASP A 80 -30.23 2.44 6.43
C ASP A 80 -28.98 2.71 5.60
N VAL A 81 -27.89 3.15 6.25
CA VAL A 81 -26.66 3.61 5.61
C VAL A 81 -25.43 3.13 6.39
N LEU A 82 -24.41 2.70 5.64
CA LEU A 82 -23.08 2.36 6.10
C LEU A 82 -22.06 3.28 5.40
N ASP A 83 -21.17 3.90 6.18
CA ASP A 83 -20.03 4.64 5.62
C ASP A 83 -18.78 3.74 5.71
N ILE A 84 -18.12 3.55 4.56
CA ILE A 84 -16.91 2.74 4.38
C ILE A 84 -15.75 3.70 4.14
N PHE A 85 -14.66 3.54 4.91
CA PHE A 85 -13.46 4.36 4.79
C PHE A 85 -12.34 3.58 4.12
N LEU A 86 -11.78 4.13 3.06
CA LEU A 86 -10.61 3.61 2.37
C LEU A 86 -9.34 3.95 3.15
N ASN A 87 -8.48 2.95 3.34
CA ASN A 87 -7.19 3.13 4.00
C ASN A 87 -6.21 4.01 3.20
N SER A 88 -6.36 4.04 1.87
CA SER A 88 -5.59 4.87 0.96
C SER A 88 -6.55 5.73 0.13
N PRO A 89 -6.74 7.00 0.52
CA PRO A 89 -7.64 7.91 -0.18
C PRO A 89 -7.18 8.19 -1.61
N ASP A 90 -8.04 7.90 -2.57
CA ASP A 90 -7.81 8.19 -3.99
C ASP A 90 -9.15 8.20 -4.76
N PHE A 91 -9.37 9.22 -5.58
CA PHE A 91 -10.65 9.39 -6.29
C PHE A 91 -10.91 8.27 -7.31
N THR A 92 -9.87 7.81 -8.00
CA THR A 92 -9.99 6.73 -8.99
C THR A 92 -10.33 5.40 -8.29
N THR A 93 -9.66 5.12 -7.18
CA THR A 93 -9.87 3.94 -6.33
C THR A 93 -11.26 3.96 -5.70
N ALA A 94 -11.69 5.09 -5.15
CA ALA A 94 -13.04 5.24 -4.61
C ALA A 94 -14.12 5.03 -5.66
N THR A 95 -13.91 5.53 -6.88
CA THR A 95 -14.84 5.32 -8.00
C THR A 95 -14.89 3.85 -8.41
N ARG A 96 -13.73 3.19 -8.58
CA ARG A 96 -13.67 1.75 -8.90
C ARG A 96 -14.32 0.88 -7.81
N ALA A 97 -14.14 1.25 -6.55
CA ALA A 97 -14.75 0.57 -5.42
C ALA A 97 -16.29 0.71 -5.44
N VAL A 98 -16.79 1.92 -5.69
CA VAL A 98 -18.24 2.17 -5.85
C VAL A 98 -18.81 1.34 -6.99
N ASP A 99 -18.12 1.27 -8.13
CA ASP A 99 -18.55 0.47 -9.28
C ASP A 99 -18.59 -1.02 -8.95
N ALA A 100 -17.56 -1.55 -8.27
CA ALA A 100 -17.52 -2.95 -7.83
C ALA A 100 -18.68 -3.28 -6.87
N ILE A 101 -18.94 -2.41 -5.89
CA ILE A 101 -20.05 -2.60 -4.93
C ILE A 101 -21.40 -2.56 -5.64
N ASN A 102 -21.61 -1.58 -6.52
CA ASN A 102 -22.87 -1.44 -7.26
C ASN A 102 -23.11 -2.60 -8.23
N ASN A 103 -22.05 -3.12 -8.86
CA ASN A 103 -22.14 -4.30 -9.73
C ASN A 103 -22.52 -5.57 -8.94
N MET A 104 -21.94 -5.76 -7.75
CA MET A 104 -22.27 -6.88 -6.85
C MET A 104 -23.72 -6.82 -6.37
N LEU A 105 -24.21 -5.63 -6.03
CA LEU A 105 -25.56 -5.42 -5.51
C LEU A 105 -26.62 -5.26 -6.60
N HIS A 106 -26.22 -5.28 -7.88
CA HIS A 106 -27.10 -5.07 -9.03
C HIS A 106 -27.96 -3.79 -8.94
N GLY A 107 -27.36 -2.69 -8.47
CA GLY A 107 -28.09 -1.44 -8.26
C GLY A 107 -27.19 -0.28 -7.85
N LYS A 108 -27.78 0.90 -7.67
CA LYS A 108 -27.08 2.13 -7.25
C LYS A 108 -27.21 2.31 -5.73
N PHE A 109 -26.48 1.50 -4.97
CA PHE A 109 -26.51 1.52 -3.51
C PHE A 109 -25.31 2.26 -2.91
N ALA A 110 -24.15 2.22 -3.58
CA ALA A 110 -22.93 2.90 -3.16
C ALA A 110 -22.71 4.22 -3.92
N ARG A 111 -22.17 5.22 -3.21
CA ARG A 111 -21.71 6.49 -3.77
C ARG A 111 -20.47 6.99 -3.04
N ALA A 112 -19.46 7.46 -3.78
CA ALA A 112 -18.32 8.15 -3.19
C ALA A 112 -18.76 9.55 -2.72
N ILE A 113 -18.46 9.88 -1.46
CA ILE A 113 -18.65 11.22 -0.89
C ILE A 113 -17.41 12.07 -1.16
N ASP A 114 -16.23 11.47 -0.97
CA ASP A 114 -14.91 12.06 -1.18
C ASP A 114 -13.90 10.96 -1.57
N ALA A 115 -12.59 11.27 -1.60
CA ALA A 115 -11.53 10.32 -1.99
C ALA A 115 -11.34 9.15 -1.00
N ALA A 116 -11.84 9.26 0.23
CA ALA A 116 -11.68 8.25 1.29
C ALA A 116 -13.01 7.60 1.68
N THR A 117 -14.14 8.28 1.52
CA THR A 117 -15.42 7.88 2.11
C THR A 117 -16.40 7.41 1.04
N ILE A 118 -16.85 6.17 1.17
CA ILE A 118 -17.90 5.58 0.34
C ILE A 118 -19.14 5.36 1.20
N ARG A 119 -20.26 5.95 0.81
CA ARG A 119 -21.55 5.77 1.45
C ARG A 119 -22.34 4.67 0.76
N LEU A 120 -22.74 3.66 1.51
CA LEU A 120 -23.54 2.52 1.08
C LEU A 120 -24.93 2.58 1.70
N SER A 121 -25.97 2.64 0.87
CA SER A 121 -27.35 2.47 1.32
C SER A 121 -27.66 0.97 1.38
N ILE A 122 -28.13 0.47 2.51
CA ILE A 122 -28.37 -0.96 2.70
C ILE A 122 -29.63 -1.37 1.93
N PRO A 123 -29.56 -2.34 0.99
CA PRO A 123 -30.75 -2.83 0.30
C PRO A 123 -31.74 -3.47 1.27
N ASP A 124 -33.04 -3.41 0.96
CA ASP A 124 -34.10 -3.98 1.81
C ASP A 124 -33.88 -5.47 2.12
N SER A 125 -33.27 -6.23 1.18
CA SER A 125 -32.92 -7.64 1.37
C SER A 125 -31.90 -7.91 2.48
N TYR A 126 -31.14 -6.90 2.90
CA TYR A 126 -30.07 -7.00 3.90
C TYR A 126 -30.35 -6.21 5.18
N LYS A 127 -31.48 -5.49 5.29
CA LYS A 127 -31.80 -4.64 6.45
C LYS A 127 -31.82 -5.39 7.78
N ASP A 128 -32.29 -6.63 7.78
CA ASP A 128 -32.35 -7.49 8.97
C ASP A 128 -31.11 -8.40 9.12
N ASN A 129 -30.24 -8.46 8.10
CA ASN A 129 -29.07 -9.32 8.07
C ASN A 129 -27.89 -8.66 7.35
N VAL A 130 -27.28 -7.68 8.00
CA VAL A 130 -26.17 -6.87 7.45
C VAL A 130 -24.84 -7.64 7.44
N VAL A 131 -24.68 -8.68 8.27
CA VAL A 131 -23.41 -9.42 8.39
C VAL A 131 -23.01 -10.13 7.07
N PRO A 132 -23.91 -10.87 6.37
CA PRO A 132 -23.62 -11.41 5.05
C PRO A 132 -23.30 -10.34 4.00
N LEU A 133 -23.93 -9.17 4.07
CA LEU A 133 -23.61 -8.06 3.16
C LEU A 133 -22.15 -7.60 3.36
N LEU A 134 -21.72 -7.43 4.61
CA LEU A 134 -20.34 -7.05 4.93
C LEU A 134 -19.33 -8.11 4.47
N SER A 135 -19.61 -9.39 4.71
CA SER A 135 -18.75 -10.50 4.25
C SER A 135 -18.59 -10.53 2.73
N ASN A 136 -19.67 -10.26 1.99
CA ASN A 136 -19.62 -10.16 0.52
C ASN A 136 -18.80 -8.93 0.07
N LEU A 137 -18.94 -7.79 0.76
CA LEU A 137 -18.15 -6.59 0.48
C LEU A 137 -16.65 -6.81 0.74
N GLU A 138 -16.28 -7.53 1.79
CA GLU A 138 -14.89 -7.89 2.10
C GLU A 138 -14.25 -8.76 1.02
N SER A 139 -15.05 -9.51 0.25
CA SER A 139 -14.59 -10.39 -0.82
C SER A 139 -14.40 -9.67 -2.16
N LEU A 140 -14.66 -8.37 -2.25
CA LEU A 140 -14.53 -7.61 -3.50
C LEU A 140 -13.07 -7.27 -3.81
N ASP A 141 -12.55 -7.84 -4.89
CA ASP A 141 -11.25 -7.47 -5.43
C ASP A 141 -11.34 -6.19 -6.27
N ILE A 142 -10.62 -5.16 -5.84
CA ILE A 142 -10.50 -3.88 -6.53
C ILE A 142 -9.03 -3.61 -6.78
N ASN A 143 -8.67 -3.25 -8.02
CA ASN A 143 -7.33 -2.79 -8.34
C ASN A 143 -7.22 -1.30 -8.01
N PRO A 144 -6.55 -0.92 -6.89
CA PRO A 144 -6.39 0.47 -6.51
C PRO A 144 -5.57 1.22 -7.55
N ASP A 145 -5.80 2.52 -7.64
CA ASP A 145 -4.86 3.39 -8.31
C ASP A 145 -3.66 3.59 -7.38
N THR A 146 -2.49 3.18 -7.84
CA THR A 146 -1.25 3.31 -7.07
C THR A 146 -0.37 4.32 -7.75
N VAL A 147 0.02 5.35 -7.00
CA VAL A 147 1.06 6.27 -7.47
C VAL A 147 2.32 5.45 -7.70
N ALA A 148 2.90 5.55 -8.89
CA ALA A 148 4.17 4.92 -9.18
C ALA A 148 5.23 5.46 -8.21
N LYS A 149 5.90 4.57 -7.46
CA LYS A 149 6.92 4.93 -6.46
C LYS A 149 8.25 4.28 -6.79
N VAL A 150 9.33 5.01 -6.53
CA VAL A 150 10.71 4.51 -6.55
C VAL A 150 11.30 4.81 -5.18
N VAL A 151 11.65 3.75 -4.45
CA VAL A 151 12.25 3.83 -3.12
C VAL A 151 13.72 3.47 -3.24
N ILE A 152 14.60 4.31 -2.71
CA ILE A 152 16.05 4.07 -2.75
C ILE A 152 16.62 4.17 -1.34
N ASP A 153 17.34 3.13 -0.91
CA ASP A 153 18.14 3.15 0.31
C ASP A 153 19.59 3.53 -0.06
N GLU A 154 20.04 4.71 0.38
CA GLU A 154 21.37 5.22 0.05
C GLU A 154 22.49 4.40 0.72
N ARG A 155 22.20 3.82 1.89
CA ARG A 155 23.17 3.07 2.70
C ARG A 155 23.38 1.66 2.16
N THR A 156 22.31 0.99 1.75
CA THR A 156 22.37 -0.38 1.21
C THR A 156 22.49 -0.40 -0.31
N GLY A 157 22.20 0.71 -0.98
CA GLY A 157 22.14 0.78 -2.44
C GLY A 157 20.92 0.07 -3.03
N THR A 158 19.93 -0.28 -2.20
CA THR A 158 18.72 -0.98 -2.63
C THR A 158 17.80 -0.02 -3.39
N VAL A 159 17.39 -0.41 -4.60
CA VAL A 159 16.43 0.35 -5.41
C VAL A 159 15.18 -0.51 -5.63
N VAL A 160 14.04 -0.08 -5.09
CA VAL A 160 12.74 -0.71 -5.28
C VAL A 160 11.91 0.15 -6.21
N ILE A 161 11.39 -0.47 -7.27
CA ILE A 161 10.66 0.20 -8.35
C ILE A 161 9.25 -0.38 -8.41
N GLY A 162 8.24 0.48 -8.30
CA GLY A 162 6.85 0.09 -8.51
C GLY A 162 6.56 -0.30 -9.97
N GLU A 163 5.61 -1.19 -10.18
CA GLU A 163 5.29 -1.78 -11.49
C GLU A 163 4.96 -0.75 -12.59
N ASN A 164 4.33 0.36 -12.21
CA ASN A 164 3.81 1.37 -13.12
C ASN A 164 4.72 2.58 -13.31
N VAL A 165 6.00 2.51 -12.93
CA VAL A 165 6.93 3.64 -13.12
C VAL A 165 7.39 3.72 -14.59
N GLN A 166 7.05 4.83 -15.24
CA GLN A 166 7.40 5.12 -16.64
C GLN A 166 8.32 6.34 -16.74
N ILE A 167 9.14 6.37 -17.79
CA ILE A 167 9.99 7.51 -18.14
C ILE A 167 9.63 8.01 -19.54
N SER A 168 9.41 9.32 -19.63
CA SER A 168 9.28 10.03 -20.90
C SER A 168 10.65 10.32 -21.54
N LYS A 169 10.68 10.68 -22.83
CA LYS A 169 11.90 11.01 -23.57
C LYS A 169 12.77 12.02 -22.82
N VAL A 170 14.01 11.63 -22.49
CA VAL A 170 14.97 12.47 -21.78
C VAL A 170 16.39 12.09 -22.15
N ALA A 171 17.27 13.10 -22.18
CA ALA A 171 18.71 12.89 -22.28
C ALA A 171 19.37 13.37 -20.99
N VAL A 172 20.20 12.52 -20.39
CA VAL A 172 20.91 12.81 -19.14
C VAL A 172 22.40 12.54 -19.35
N SER A 173 23.24 13.52 -19.03
CA SER A 173 24.69 13.36 -19.00
C SER A 173 25.16 13.52 -17.56
N TYR A 174 25.84 12.51 -17.02
CA TYR A 174 26.33 12.50 -15.65
C TYR A 174 27.65 11.73 -15.54
N GLY A 175 28.73 12.42 -15.16
CA GLY A 175 30.07 11.83 -15.09
C GLY A 175 30.52 11.31 -16.47
N SER A 176 30.83 10.01 -16.54
CA SER A 176 31.16 9.32 -17.81
C SER A 176 29.94 8.74 -18.54
N PHE A 177 28.73 8.91 -18.01
CA PHE A 177 27.52 8.30 -18.56
C PHE A 177 26.73 9.32 -19.39
N ASN A 178 26.48 8.97 -20.66
CA ASN A 178 25.55 9.70 -21.54
C ASN A 178 24.36 8.78 -21.83
N ILE A 179 23.19 9.17 -21.35
CA ILE A 179 21.95 8.39 -21.46
C ILE A 179 21.00 9.17 -22.36
N GLN A 180 20.51 8.52 -23.42
CA GLN A 180 19.48 9.08 -24.29
C GLN A 180 18.32 8.08 -24.36
N ILE A 181 17.18 8.46 -23.79
CA ILE A 181 15.95 7.68 -23.87
C ILE A 181 15.13 8.30 -24.99
N SER A 182 14.98 7.56 -26.09
CA SER A 182 14.16 7.96 -27.24
C SER A 182 13.10 6.92 -27.54
N GLU A 183 11.87 7.37 -27.76
CA GLU A 183 10.83 6.54 -28.36
C GLU A 183 11.15 6.36 -29.85
N GLN A 184 11.21 5.12 -30.31
CA GLN A 184 11.33 4.80 -31.74
C GLN A 184 9.93 4.47 -32.26
N PRO A 185 9.24 5.40 -32.95
CA PRO A 185 8.00 5.07 -33.62
C PRO A 185 8.30 4.09 -34.76
N LEU A 186 7.59 2.96 -34.76
CA LEU A 186 7.67 1.99 -35.86
C LEU A 186 6.82 2.54 -37.02
N VAL A 187 7.47 2.87 -38.12
CA VAL A 187 6.79 3.40 -39.31
C VAL A 187 6.36 2.22 -40.18
N SER A 188 5.05 2.08 -40.41
CA SER A 188 4.54 1.12 -41.40
C SER A 188 4.41 1.85 -42.74
N GLN A 189 5.39 1.66 -43.61
CA GLN A 189 5.35 2.20 -44.96
C GLN A 189 4.96 1.09 -45.95
N PRO A 190 3.90 1.27 -46.76
CA PRO A 190 3.52 0.34 -47.81
C PRO A 190 4.64 0.18 -48.86
N ALA A 191 4.59 -0.93 -49.62
CA ALA A 191 5.56 -1.21 -50.68
C ALA A 191 5.59 -0.07 -51.74
N PRO A 192 6.74 0.18 -52.40
CA PRO A 192 6.85 1.22 -53.41
C PRO A 192 5.77 1.02 -54.50
N PHE A 193 5.10 2.11 -54.91
CA PHE A 193 3.96 2.16 -55.84
C PHE A 193 2.57 1.79 -55.29
N GLY A 194 2.42 1.58 -53.97
CA GLY A 194 1.09 1.51 -53.34
C GLY A 194 0.50 2.90 -53.09
N GLU A 195 -0.80 3.10 -53.35
CA GLU A 195 -1.54 4.34 -53.08
C GLU A 195 -1.83 4.58 -51.58
N GLY A 196 -0.98 4.08 -50.68
CA GLY A 196 -1.17 4.19 -49.22
C GLY A 196 -0.33 5.29 -48.59
N GLU A 197 -0.92 6.08 -47.69
CA GLU A 197 -0.21 7.07 -46.90
C GLU A 197 0.59 6.41 -45.75
N THR A 198 1.80 6.89 -45.50
CA THR A 198 2.62 6.43 -44.37
C THR A 198 1.96 6.83 -43.05
N ALA A 199 1.56 5.84 -42.25
CA ALA A 199 0.96 6.05 -40.93
C ALA A 199 1.87 5.50 -39.82
N ILE A 200 1.96 6.26 -38.72
CA ILE A 200 2.60 5.79 -37.47
C ILE A 200 1.57 4.93 -36.74
N VAL A 201 1.83 3.62 -36.63
CA VAL A 201 0.91 2.67 -35.98
C VAL A 201 1.59 1.90 -34.84
N PRO A 202 1.00 1.80 -33.64
CA PRO A 202 1.45 0.89 -32.60
C PRO A 202 1.15 -0.56 -33.00
N SER A 203 2.16 -1.43 -33.13
CA SER A 203 1.96 -2.85 -33.44
C SER A 203 2.15 -3.73 -32.20
N THR A 204 1.14 -4.52 -31.87
CA THR A 204 1.26 -5.70 -31.01
C THR A 204 0.76 -6.89 -31.81
N GLN A 205 1.64 -7.81 -32.22
CA GLN A 205 1.21 -9.07 -32.84
C GLN A 205 0.71 -10.03 -31.76
N ILE A 206 -0.59 -10.34 -31.80
CA ILE A 206 -1.18 -11.45 -31.05
C ILE A 206 -1.87 -12.35 -32.07
N ASN A 207 -1.30 -13.54 -32.30
CA ASN A 207 -1.98 -14.62 -33.00
C ASN A 207 -2.93 -15.30 -32.01
N THR A 208 -4.19 -14.87 -31.95
CA THR A 208 -5.27 -15.69 -31.38
C THR A 208 -6.60 -15.39 -32.07
N ARG A 209 -7.32 -16.47 -32.38
CA ARG A 209 -8.69 -16.42 -32.92
C ARG A 209 -9.65 -15.97 -31.83
N GLU A 210 -10.59 -15.13 -32.25
CA GLU A 210 -11.93 -14.92 -31.67
C GLU A 210 -12.06 -14.05 -30.40
N GLY A 211 -13.00 -13.09 -30.46
CA GLY A 211 -13.57 -12.42 -29.29
C GLY A 211 -13.36 -10.91 -29.22
N ASN A 212 -14.32 -10.15 -29.74
CA ASN A 212 -14.42 -8.69 -29.77
C ASN A 212 -14.16 -8.02 -28.39
N LYS A 213 -13.03 -7.29 -28.27
CA LYS A 213 -12.78 -6.29 -27.22
C LYS A 213 -12.04 -5.11 -27.87
N PRO A 214 -12.35 -3.84 -27.53
CA PRO A 214 -11.59 -2.71 -28.03
C PRO A 214 -10.13 -2.87 -27.60
N LEU A 215 -9.23 -2.96 -28.58
CA LEU A 215 -7.79 -2.98 -28.36
C LEU A 215 -7.42 -1.64 -27.71
N ARG A 216 -7.22 -1.65 -26.40
CA ARG A 216 -6.69 -0.51 -25.67
C ARG A 216 -5.21 -0.39 -26.06
N ILE A 217 -4.89 0.63 -26.84
CA ILE A 217 -3.52 1.00 -27.16
C ILE A 217 -2.80 1.24 -25.83
N VAL A 218 -1.88 0.35 -25.48
CA VAL A 218 -0.95 0.57 -24.37
C VAL A 218 0.21 1.34 -24.98
N GLU A 219 0.25 2.65 -24.74
CA GLU A 219 1.41 3.48 -25.03
C GLU A 219 2.59 2.90 -24.25
N LYS A 220 3.50 2.25 -24.97
CA LYS A 220 4.62 1.52 -24.38
C LYS A 220 5.72 2.53 -24.06
N GLY A 221 5.52 3.31 -22.99
CA GLY A 221 6.61 4.07 -22.37
C GLY A 221 7.74 3.12 -21.96
N VAL A 222 8.98 3.57 -22.02
CA VAL A 222 10.13 2.77 -21.56
C VAL A 222 10.01 2.60 -20.03
N LYS A 223 10.02 1.35 -19.55
CA LYS A 223 10.00 1.07 -18.11
C LYS A 223 11.32 1.50 -17.48
N ILE A 224 11.25 2.19 -16.35
CA ILE A 224 12.45 2.55 -15.58
C ILE A 224 13.30 1.34 -15.18
N SER A 225 12.67 0.18 -15.00
CA SER A 225 13.36 -1.06 -14.68
C SER A 225 14.43 -1.41 -15.70
N ASP A 226 14.19 -1.08 -16.98
CA ASP A 226 15.10 -1.41 -18.07
C ASP A 226 16.27 -0.42 -18.12
N VAL A 227 16.01 0.85 -17.80
CA VAL A 227 17.06 1.87 -17.65
C VAL A 227 17.98 1.54 -16.48
N VAL A 228 17.43 1.20 -15.30
CA VAL A 228 18.24 0.84 -14.12
C VAL A 228 19.04 -0.43 -14.35
N LYS A 229 18.48 -1.44 -15.02
CA LYS A 229 19.22 -2.64 -15.43
C LYS A 229 20.38 -2.30 -16.37
N GLY A 230 20.16 -1.43 -17.36
CA GLY A 230 21.21 -0.96 -18.26
C GLY A 230 22.34 -0.23 -17.53
N LEU A 231 22.00 0.66 -16.60
CA LEU A 231 22.99 1.39 -15.81
C LEU A 231 23.78 0.49 -14.86
N ASN A 232 23.11 -0.47 -14.21
CA ASN A 232 23.78 -1.48 -13.39
C ASN A 232 24.73 -2.35 -14.23
N ALA A 233 24.35 -2.72 -15.46
CA ALA A 233 25.20 -3.50 -16.36
C ALA A 233 26.47 -2.75 -16.81
N ILE A 234 26.42 -1.42 -16.84
CA ILE A 234 27.56 -0.54 -17.20
C ILE A 234 28.38 -0.16 -15.93
N GLY A 235 27.96 -0.62 -14.74
CA GLY A 235 28.70 -0.44 -13.49
C GLY A 235 28.41 0.87 -12.75
N ALA A 236 27.24 1.50 -12.98
CA ALA A 236 26.82 2.66 -12.21
C ALA A 236 26.71 2.30 -10.71
N ARG A 237 27.25 3.14 -9.83
CA ARG A 237 27.13 2.93 -8.37
C ARG A 237 25.74 3.40 -7.90
N PRO A 238 25.22 2.89 -6.78
CA PRO A 238 23.91 3.30 -6.27
C PRO A 238 23.76 4.82 -6.08
N ARG A 239 24.82 5.51 -5.65
CA ARG A 239 24.84 6.98 -5.54
C ARG A 239 24.68 7.68 -6.89
N ASP A 240 25.29 7.12 -7.94
CA ASP A 240 25.18 7.68 -9.30
C ASP A 240 23.75 7.48 -9.83
N LEU A 241 23.11 6.34 -9.53
CA LEU A 241 21.69 6.10 -9.84
C LEU A 241 20.76 7.10 -9.16
N ILE A 242 20.97 7.38 -7.87
CA ILE A 242 20.15 8.36 -7.13
C ILE A 242 20.17 9.72 -7.84
N ILE A 243 21.36 10.21 -8.20
CA ILE A 243 21.52 11.53 -8.81
C ILE A 243 20.89 11.56 -10.21
N ILE A 244 21.07 10.50 -11.00
CA ILE A 244 20.45 10.37 -12.33
C ILE A 244 18.91 10.36 -12.20
N LEU A 245 18.35 9.58 -11.27
CA LEU A 245 16.90 9.50 -11.07
C LEU A 245 16.31 10.80 -10.53
N GLN A 246 17.03 11.50 -9.64
CA GLN A 246 16.67 12.84 -9.19
C GLN A 246 16.67 13.85 -10.35
N ALA A 247 17.69 13.80 -11.23
CA ALA A 247 17.77 14.66 -12.41
C ALA A 247 16.63 14.39 -13.40
N ILE A 248 16.30 13.13 -13.66
CA ILE A 248 15.16 12.73 -14.52
C ILE A 248 13.83 13.22 -13.92
N LYS A 249 13.65 13.10 -12.60
CA LYS A 249 12.47 13.63 -11.88
C LYS A 249 12.38 15.16 -11.96
N ALA A 250 13.49 15.86 -11.77
CA ALA A 250 13.56 17.32 -11.87
C ALA A 250 13.26 17.82 -13.30
N ALA A 251 13.62 17.05 -14.32
CA ALA A 251 13.27 17.31 -15.72
C ALA A 251 11.79 17.00 -16.05
N GLY A 252 11.01 16.47 -15.10
CA GLY A 252 9.61 16.08 -15.29
C GLY A 252 9.43 14.79 -16.11
N ALA A 253 10.51 14.09 -16.44
CA ALA A 253 10.47 12.88 -17.27
C ALA A 253 10.17 11.62 -16.46
N LEU A 254 10.38 11.61 -15.14
CA LEU A 254 10.01 10.50 -14.26
C LEU A 254 8.60 10.74 -13.70
N GLN A 255 7.63 9.94 -14.15
CA GLN A 255 6.24 9.98 -13.66
C GLN A 255 6.07 9.12 -12.41
N ALA A 256 6.87 9.39 -11.38
CA ALA A 256 6.82 8.67 -10.11
C ALA A 256 7.31 9.50 -8.92
N GLN A 257 6.80 9.15 -7.75
CA GLN A 257 7.36 9.66 -6.50
C GLN A 257 8.66 8.94 -6.18
N LEU A 258 9.75 9.70 -6.18
CA LEU A 258 11.04 9.26 -5.63
C LEU A 258 11.10 9.52 -4.12
N GLU A 259 11.36 8.48 -3.33
CA GLU A 259 11.52 8.49 -1.87
C GLU A 259 12.90 7.92 -1.50
N LEU A 260 13.63 8.59 -0.61
CA LEU A 260 14.92 8.13 -0.09
C LEU A 260 14.77 7.69 1.36
N ILE A 261 15.32 6.52 1.70
CA ILE A 261 15.27 5.89 3.03
C ILE A 261 16.67 5.52 3.56
#